data_AF-A0A8C0WD32-F1
#
_entry.id   AF-A0A8C0WD32-F1
#
_cell.length_a   1.000
_cell.length_b   1.000
_cell.length_c   1.000
_cell.angle_alpha   90.00
_cell.angle_beta   90.00
_cell.angle_gamma   90.00
#
_symmetry.space_group_name_H-M   'P 1'
#
loop_
_entity.id
_entity.type
_entity.pdbx_description
1 polymer ?
#
loop_
_entity_poly.entity_id
_entity_poly.type
_entity_poly.pdbx_seq_one_letter_code
_entity_poly.pdbx_strand_id
1 'polypeptide(L)'
;MGTALVYHEDMTATRLLWEDSECEIECPERLTAALALLQQWGLEKRCLRLSAREASEAELGLVHSPEYVALVQRTQDMDKGELQALSGQYDAVYFHPNTFHCARLAVGAVLQLVDAVLTGAIHNGLALVRPPGHHSQRAAASGFCVFNSVAIAAEYAKQKHGLHRILIVDWDIHHGQGIQYIFEDDPSVLYFSWHRYEHGRFWPFLRESDADAVGQGLGRGFTVNLPWNQVGMGNADYLAAFLNVLLPLAFEGGYHLESLAQSVCMTVQALLGDPAPPLPGLLMPCESALESIQSVRAAQAPHWTCLQQDVPPTLNPSTCSPEGRSLPLLPGGPTHDAAVLSPLLDEKDWSTPPVRTAVVLTVPGAALALPSDVLHQEESALREETEALASSGIAATPVLAAVDILDVAIRRGLSRRAQRLLCVALGQLDRPLDLADDGRILWLNIGGKEATAWSTFHVSMPLPRGS
;
A
#
# COMPACT_ATOMS: atom_id res chain seq x y z
N MET A 1 -3.64 -18.10 10.22
CA MET A 1 -2.45 -18.09 9.35
C MET A 1 -1.70 -16.78 9.56
N GLY A 2 -0.38 -16.75 9.36
CA GLY A 2 0.49 -15.62 9.72
C GLY A 2 1.11 -14.91 8.52
N THR A 3 1.97 -13.94 8.80
CA THR A 3 2.80 -13.20 7.83
C THR A 3 4.17 -13.88 7.71
N ALA A 4 4.68 -14.08 6.50
CA ALA A 4 6.05 -14.56 6.31
C ALA A 4 7.07 -13.42 6.17
N LEU A 5 8.31 -13.71 6.57
CA LEU A 5 9.47 -12.89 6.26
C LEU A 5 10.53 -13.77 5.57
N VAL A 6 11.09 -13.29 4.47
CA VAL A 6 12.16 -13.99 3.73
C VAL A 6 13.34 -13.05 3.55
N TYR A 7 14.52 -13.51 3.95
CA TYR A 7 15.78 -12.83 3.73
C TYR A 7 16.93 -13.85 3.80
N HIS A 8 18.08 -13.49 3.23
CA HIS A 8 19.29 -14.30 3.25
C HIS A 8 20.51 -13.39 3.42
N GLU A 9 21.47 -13.81 4.25
CA GLU A 9 22.67 -13.02 4.55
C GLU A 9 23.57 -12.84 3.33
N ASP A 10 23.70 -13.84 2.46
CA ASP A 10 24.47 -13.69 1.21
C ASP A 10 24.02 -12.53 0.32
N MET A 11 22.76 -12.06 0.41
CA MET A 11 22.32 -10.86 -0.32
C MET A 11 23.01 -9.57 0.16
N THR A 12 23.85 -9.63 1.19
CA THR A 12 24.74 -8.54 1.64
C THR A 12 26.16 -8.68 1.09
N ALA A 13 26.46 -9.72 0.31
CA ALA A 13 27.81 -10.01 -0.18
C ALA A 13 28.21 -9.18 -1.42
N THR A 14 27.30 -8.41 -2.01
CA THR A 14 27.57 -7.51 -3.14
C THR A 14 27.72 -6.06 -2.67
N ARG A 15 28.80 -5.42 -3.13
CA ARG A 15 29.05 -3.99 -2.97
C ARG A 15 29.79 -3.43 -4.16
N LEU A 16 29.69 -2.12 -4.37
CA LEU A 16 30.48 -1.40 -5.35
C LEU A 16 31.99 -1.54 -5.06
N LEU A 17 32.79 -1.85 -6.09
CA LEU A 17 34.24 -2.13 -5.97
C LEU A 17 35.14 -0.96 -6.39
N TRP A 18 34.57 0.12 -6.92
CA TRP A 18 35.26 1.32 -7.41
C TRP A 18 34.52 2.58 -6.93
N GLU A 19 35.04 3.76 -7.23
CA GLU A 19 34.37 5.01 -6.91
C GLU A 19 33.31 5.32 -7.98
N ASP A 20 32.07 5.48 -7.52
CA ASP A 20 30.92 5.88 -8.34
C ASP A 20 29.86 6.46 -7.39
N SER A 21 29.71 7.79 -7.41
CA SER A 21 28.81 8.51 -6.51
C SER A 21 27.33 8.24 -6.78
N GLU A 22 26.98 7.78 -7.98
CA GLU A 22 25.61 7.42 -8.31
C GLU A 22 25.26 6.05 -7.72
N CYS A 23 26.18 5.09 -7.80
CA CYS A 23 25.96 3.73 -7.34
C CYS A 23 26.27 3.46 -5.86
N GLU A 24 27.04 4.32 -5.19
CA GLU A 24 27.45 4.10 -3.78
C GLU A 24 26.27 4.02 -2.79
N ILE A 25 25.12 4.59 -3.14
CA ILE A 25 23.90 4.59 -2.32
C ILE A 25 23.26 3.20 -2.21
N GLU A 26 23.53 2.30 -3.16
CA GLU A 26 23.03 0.92 -3.11
C GLU A 26 24.07 0.02 -2.41
N CYS A 27 23.89 -0.15 -1.10
CA CYS A 27 24.86 -0.81 -0.23
C CYS A 27 24.25 -1.95 0.61
N PRO A 28 25.07 -2.92 1.08
CA PRO A 28 24.66 -4.00 1.99
C PRO A 28 23.89 -3.54 3.22
N GLU A 29 24.25 -2.37 3.74
CA GLU A 29 23.70 -1.78 4.95
C GLU A 29 22.19 -1.50 4.85
N ARG A 30 21.65 -1.36 3.62
CA ARG A 30 20.20 -1.22 3.40
C ARG A 30 19.42 -2.42 3.94
N LEU A 31 19.90 -3.64 3.67
CA LEU A 31 19.23 -4.87 4.12
C LEU A 31 19.47 -5.11 5.61
N THR A 32 20.70 -4.91 6.09
CA THR A 32 21.01 -5.14 7.51
C THR A 32 20.33 -4.13 8.43
N ALA A 33 20.22 -2.85 8.03
CA ALA A 33 19.50 -1.84 8.79
C ALA A 33 18.00 -2.14 8.88
N ALA A 34 17.37 -2.55 7.77
CA ALA A 34 15.96 -2.94 7.76
C ALA A 34 15.70 -4.15 8.69
N LEU A 35 16.55 -5.18 8.61
CA LEU A 35 16.44 -6.36 9.47
C LEU A 35 16.66 -6.01 10.95
N ALA A 36 17.67 -5.20 11.26
CA ALA A 36 17.96 -4.76 12.62
C ALA A 36 16.79 -3.99 13.24
N LEU A 37 16.11 -3.14 12.46
CA LEU A 37 14.93 -2.41 12.94
C LEU A 37 13.73 -3.34 13.19
N LEU A 38 13.47 -4.29 12.28
CA LEU A 38 12.46 -5.34 12.49
C LEU A 38 12.73 -6.18 13.74
N GLN A 39 14.00 -6.45 14.03
CA GLN A 39 14.43 -7.16 15.24
C GLN A 39 14.25 -6.34 16.50
N GLN A 40 14.68 -5.07 16.46
CA GLN A 40 14.56 -4.13 17.57
C GLN A 40 13.10 -3.94 17.98
N TRP A 41 12.18 -3.90 17.01
CA TRP A 41 10.75 -3.74 17.26
C TRP A 41 10.03 -5.08 17.51
N GLY A 42 10.76 -6.20 17.56
CA GLY A 42 10.18 -7.53 17.79
C GLY A 42 9.28 -8.05 16.65
N LEU A 43 9.26 -7.37 15.49
CA LEU A 43 8.42 -7.71 14.34
C LEU A 43 8.88 -8.98 13.63
N GLU A 44 10.20 -9.21 13.55
CA GLU A 44 10.73 -10.45 12.96
C GLU A 44 10.18 -11.69 13.69
N LYS A 45 10.16 -11.66 15.03
CA LYS A 45 9.71 -12.78 15.86
C LYS A 45 8.23 -13.11 15.70
N ARG A 46 7.44 -12.17 15.17
CA ARG A 46 6.01 -12.34 14.87
C ARG A 46 5.77 -12.93 13.47
N CYS A 47 6.80 -13.01 12.63
CA CYS A 47 6.72 -13.53 11.28
C CYS A 47 7.15 -15.00 11.21
N LEU A 48 6.56 -15.75 10.28
CA LEU A 48 7.09 -17.05 9.87
C LEU A 48 8.29 -16.82 8.96
N ARG A 49 9.50 -17.14 9.43
CA ARG A 49 10.69 -17.07 8.59
C ARG A 49 10.70 -18.21 7.57
N LEU A 50 10.65 -17.87 6.29
CA LEU A 50 10.86 -18.86 5.22
C LEU A 50 12.31 -18.79 4.75
N SER A 51 12.86 -19.94 4.36
CA SER A 51 14.17 -20.00 3.72
C SER A 51 14.10 -19.45 2.30
N ALA A 52 15.02 -18.54 1.97
CA ALA A 52 15.28 -18.18 0.58
C ALA A 52 15.91 -19.37 -0.17
N ARG A 53 15.77 -19.37 -1.49
CA ARG A 53 16.45 -20.30 -2.40
C ARG A 53 16.96 -19.53 -3.60
N GLU A 54 17.88 -20.11 -4.35
CA GLU A 54 18.22 -19.58 -5.67
C GLU A 54 17.10 -19.90 -6.67
N ALA A 55 16.70 -18.91 -7.46
CA ALA A 55 15.88 -19.12 -8.64
C ALA A 55 16.65 -19.93 -9.69
N SER A 56 16.02 -20.89 -10.34
CA SER A 56 16.59 -21.62 -11.46
C SER A 56 16.73 -20.72 -12.69
N GLU A 57 17.64 -21.05 -13.61
CA GLU A 57 17.76 -20.31 -14.89
C GLU A 57 16.46 -20.34 -15.71
N ALA A 58 15.66 -21.42 -15.60
CA ALA A 58 14.35 -21.48 -16.23
C ALA A 58 13.36 -20.47 -15.63
N GLU A 59 13.40 -20.25 -14.31
CA GLU A 59 12.60 -19.20 -13.64
C GLU A 59 13.08 -17.80 -14.04
N LEU A 60 14.39 -17.58 -14.17
CA LEU A 60 14.93 -16.30 -14.69
C LEU A 60 14.47 -16.07 -16.14
N GLY A 61 14.47 -17.14 -16.94
CA GLY A 61 14.07 -17.15 -18.35
C GLY A 61 12.58 -16.92 -18.61
N LEU A 62 11.74 -16.84 -17.55
CA LEU A 62 10.34 -16.41 -17.67
C LEU A 62 10.24 -14.96 -18.19
N VAL A 63 11.23 -14.13 -17.86
CA VAL A 63 11.27 -12.71 -18.20
C VAL A 63 12.52 -12.36 -19.02
N HIS A 64 13.67 -12.87 -18.60
CA HIS A 64 14.95 -12.45 -19.16
C HIS A 64 15.39 -13.32 -20.34
N SER A 65 16.11 -12.73 -21.29
CA SER A 65 16.64 -13.48 -22.40
C SER A 65 17.76 -14.44 -21.93
N PRO A 66 17.90 -15.62 -22.54
CA PRO A 66 18.98 -16.57 -22.21
C PRO A 66 20.37 -15.95 -22.32
N GLU A 67 20.57 -15.04 -23.28
CA GLU A 67 21.85 -14.36 -23.50
C GLU A 67 22.19 -13.43 -22.34
N TYR A 68 21.19 -12.73 -21.79
CA TYR A 68 21.37 -11.85 -20.63
C TYR A 68 21.61 -12.65 -19.35
N VAL A 69 20.88 -13.74 -19.12
CA VAL A 69 21.13 -14.63 -17.98
C VAL A 69 22.56 -15.18 -18.02
N ALA A 70 23.00 -15.67 -19.18
CA ALA A 70 24.37 -16.15 -19.37
C ALA A 70 25.43 -15.04 -19.20
N LEU A 71 25.12 -13.80 -19.60
CA LEU A 71 26.00 -12.66 -19.38
C LEU A 71 26.19 -12.38 -17.89
N VAL A 72 25.10 -12.30 -17.13
CA VAL A 72 25.16 -12.06 -15.67
C VAL A 72 25.86 -13.22 -14.96
N GLN A 73 25.64 -14.47 -15.40
CA GLN A 73 26.35 -15.62 -14.83
C GLN A 73 27.88 -15.50 -14.98
N ARG A 74 28.36 -15.03 -16.13
CA ARG A 74 29.81 -14.84 -16.37
C ARG A 74 30.45 -13.80 -15.47
N THR A 75 29.69 -12.93 -14.80
CA THR A 75 30.28 -11.94 -13.88
C THR A 75 30.97 -12.59 -12.68
N GLN A 76 30.67 -13.86 -12.39
CA GLN A 76 31.32 -14.64 -11.33
C GLN A 76 32.83 -14.85 -11.59
N ASP A 77 33.22 -14.90 -12.86
CA ASP A 77 34.59 -15.19 -13.29
C ASP A 77 35.37 -13.93 -13.71
N MET A 78 34.73 -12.75 -13.67
CA MET A 78 35.33 -11.49 -14.10
C MET A 78 36.16 -10.82 -13.01
N ASP A 79 37.27 -10.22 -13.41
CA ASP A 79 38.05 -9.37 -12.52
C ASP A 79 37.39 -7.97 -12.33
N LYS A 80 37.95 -7.17 -11.42
CA LYS A 80 37.41 -5.83 -11.12
C LYS A 80 37.35 -4.92 -12.35
N GLY A 81 38.35 -4.97 -13.23
CA GLY A 81 38.40 -4.12 -14.42
C GLY A 81 37.36 -4.54 -15.45
N GLU A 82 37.19 -5.83 -15.66
CA GLU A 82 36.15 -6.41 -16.52
C GLU A 82 34.74 -6.09 -16.00
N LEU A 83 34.51 -6.22 -14.69
CA LEU A 83 33.24 -5.86 -14.05
C LEU A 83 32.92 -4.38 -14.19
N GLN A 84 33.91 -3.50 -14.02
CA GLN A 84 33.72 -2.06 -14.20
C GLN A 84 33.39 -1.73 -15.65
N ALA A 85 34.09 -2.34 -16.61
CA ALA A 85 33.84 -2.15 -18.03
C ALA A 85 32.46 -2.68 -18.46
N LEU A 86 32.00 -3.80 -17.89
CA LEU A 86 30.65 -4.31 -18.12
C LEU A 86 29.59 -3.41 -17.50
N SER A 87 29.79 -2.96 -16.26
CA SER A 87 28.87 -2.09 -15.54
C SER A 87 28.64 -0.78 -16.31
N GLY A 88 29.70 -0.19 -16.86
CA GLY A 88 29.62 1.03 -17.69
C GLY A 88 28.90 0.89 -19.03
N GLN A 89 28.41 -0.31 -19.39
CA GLN A 89 27.55 -0.51 -20.56
C GLN A 89 26.06 -0.34 -20.23
N TYR A 90 25.72 -0.26 -18.94
CA TYR A 90 24.36 -0.16 -18.44
C TYR A 90 24.17 1.11 -17.61
N ASP A 91 22.93 1.54 -17.46
CA ASP A 91 22.60 2.78 -16.79
C ASP A 91 22.43 2.57 -15.27
N ALA A 92 23.18 3.33 -14.47
CA ALA A 92 23.12 3.35 -13.00
C ALA A 92 23.16 1.95 -12.35
N VAL A 93 24.14 1.10 -12.67
CA VAL A 93 24.27 -0.25 -12.08
C VAL A 93 25.73 -0.69 -11.96
N TYR A 94 26.02 -1.56 -10.98
CA TYR A 94 27.33 -2.20 -10.83
C TYR A 94 27.22 -3.72 -10.72
N PHE A 95 28.23 -4.41 -11.24
CA PHE A 95 28.40 -5.86 -11.09
C PHE A 95 29.51 -6.20 -10.10
N HIS A 96 29.37 -7.36 -9.48
CA HIS A 96 30.26 -7.95 -8.49
C HIS A 96 30.39 -9.46 -8.77
N PRO A 97 31.47 -10.16 -8.36
CA PRO A 97 31.57 -11.61 -8.56
C PRO A 97 30.39 -12.39 -7.96
N ASN A 98 29.83 -11.91 -6.85
CA ASN A 98 28.64 -12.50 -6.22
C ASN A 98 27.29 -12.03 -6.80
N THR A 99 27.25 -11.18 -7.83
CA THR A 99 26.00 -10.61 -8.36
C THR A 99 25.02 -11.68 -8.81
N PHE A 100 25.46 -12.66 -9.60
CA PHE A 100 24.56 -13.73 -10.08
C PHE A 100 23.95 -14.53 -8.93
N HIS A 101 24.77 -14.91 -7.94
CA HIS A 101 24.31 -15.63 -6.75
C HIS A 101 23.25 -14.84 -5.97
N CYS A 102 23.55 -13.58 -5.65
CA CYS A 102 22.66 -12.73 -4.86
C CYS A 102 21.36 -12.41 -5.61
N ALA A 103 21.44 -12.16 -6.93
CA ALA A 103 20.26 -11.91 -7.75
C ALA A 103 19.35 -13.15 -7.84
N ARG A 104 19.91 -14.35 -7.91
CA ARG A 104 19.13 -15.60 -7.85
C ARG A 104 18.46 -15.80 -6.50
N LEU A 105 19.13 -15.49 -5.40
CA LEU A 105 18.54 -15.50 -4.06
C LEU A 105 17.41 -14.47 -3.92
N ALA A 106 17.60 -13.27 -4.45
CA ALA A 106 16.59 -12.22 -4.44
C ALA A 106 15.30 -12.66 -5.17
N VAL A 107 15.43 -13.20 -6.38
CA VAL A 107 14.28 -13.74 -7.14
C VAL A 107 13.65 -14.91 -6.39
N GLY A 108 14.44 -15.90 -5.96
CA GLY A 108 13.90 -17.08 -5.32
C GLY A 108 13.24 -16.81 -3.96
N ALA A 109 13.69 -15.79 -3.21
CA ALA A 109 13.02 -15.32 -2.00
C ALA A 109 11.59 -14.82 -2.29
N VAL A 110 11.40 -14.07 -3.39
CA VAL A 110 10.06 -13.62 -3.82
C VAL A 110 9.20 -14.81 -4.26
N LEU A 111 9.77 -15.77 -5.00
CA LEU A 111 9.04 -16.96 -5.44
C LEU A 111 8.60 -17.86 -4.28
N GLN A 112 9.38 -17.95 -3.21
CA GLN A 112 9.00 -18.64 -1.98
C GLN A 112 7.76 -18.01 -1.33
N LEU A 113 7.65 -16.68 -1.35
CA LEU A 113 6.43 -15.99 -0.88
C LEU A 113 5.24 -16.26 -1.78
N VAL A 114 5.42 -16.20 -3.10
CA VAL A 114 4.35 -16.49 -4.06
C VAL A 114 3.79 -17.89 -3.82
N ASP A 115 4.65 -18.90 -3.72
CA ASP A 115 4.23 -20.27 -3.43
C ASP A 115 3.49 -20.37 -2.09
N ALA A 116 4.04 -19.77 -1.03
CA ALA A 116 3.46 -19.88 0.31
C ALA A 116 2.10 -19.16 0.44
N VAL A 117 1.91 -18.02 -0.25
CA VAL A 117 0.63 -17.30 -0.29
C VAL A 117 -0.40 -18.08 -1.11
N LEU A 118 -0.06 -18.47 -2.33
CA LEU A 118 -1.02 -19.09 -3.26
C LEU A 118 -1.42 -20.51 -2.87
N THR A 119 -0.60 -21.20 -2.06
CA THR A 119 -0.94 -22.51 -1.47
C THR A 119 -1.70 -22.40 -0.14
N GLY A 120 -1.92 -21.18 0.36
CA GLY A 120 -2.61 -20.93 1.63
C GLY A 120 -1.79 -21.26 2.89
N ALA A 121 -0.46 -21.42 2.76
CA ALA A 121 0.42 -21.63 3.92
C ALA A 121 0.56 -20.36 4.78
N ILE A 122 0.47 -19.19 4.16
CA ILE A 122 0.48 -17.87 4.80
C ILE A 122 -0.57 -16.95 4.18
N HIS A 123 -0.94 -15.88 4.88
CA HIS A 123 -1.84 -14.87 4.34
C HIS A 123 -1.12 -13.86 3.44
N ASN A 124 0.10 -13.46 3.83
CA ASN A 124 0.92 -12.46 3.16
C ASN A 124 2.38 -12.59 3.61
N GLY A 125 3.30 -11.84 3.00
CA GLY A 125 4.69 -11.81 3.45
C GLY A 125 5.51 -10.71 2.83
N LEU A 126 6.73 -10.55 3.34
CA LEU A 126 7.73 -9.58 2.91
C LEU A 126 9.04 -10.29 2.58
N ALA A 127 9.62 -9.98 1.42
CA ALA A 127 10.96 -10.42 1.05
C ALA A 127 11.90 -9.21 1.12
N LEU A 128 12.89 -9.27 2.02
CA LEU A 128 13.96 -8.28 2.09
C LEU A 128 15.10 -8.76 1.21
N VAL A 129 15.21 -8.16 0.03
CA VAL A 129 16.09 -8.67 -1.04
C VAL A 129 17.04 -7.60 -1.56
N ARG A 130 18.22 -8.04 -1.99
CA ARG A 130 19.20 -7.27 -2.76
C ARG A 130 19.88 -8.20 -3.77
N PRO A 131 20.10 -7.78 -5.03
CA PRO A 131 19.76 -6.48 -5.63
C PRO A 131 18.23 -6.25 -5.81
N PRO A 132 17.79 -4.99 -6.05
CA PRO A 132 16.41 -4.69 -6.46
C PRO A 132 16.11 -5.21 -7.87
N GLY A 133 14.86 -5.03 -8.36
CA GLY A 133 14.40 -5.65 -9.61
C GLY A 133 13.65 -4.77 -10.61
N HIS A 134 12.85 -3.79 -10.19
CA HIS A 134 11.82 -3.19 -11.06
C HIS A 134 12.32 -2.43 -12.31
N HIS A 135 13.57 -1.98 -12.33
CA HIS A 135 14.18 -1.35 -13.51
C HIS A 135 14.78 -2.35 -14.51
N SER A 136 15.02 -3.60 -14.08
CA SER A 136 15.65 -4.61 -14.93
C SER A 136 14.73 -4.99 -16.08
N GLN A 137 15.30 -4.97 -17.29
CA GLN A 137 14.61 -5.22 -18.54
C GLN A 137 14.89 -6.64 -19.04
N ARG A 138 14.21 -7.06 -20.11
CA ARG A 138 14.39 -8.39 -20.72
C ARG A 138 15.86 -8.76 -20.98
N ALA A 139 16.69 -7.81 -21.42
CA ALA A 139 18.08 -8.08 -21.76
C ALA A 139 19.06 -7.03 -21.22
N ALA A 140 18.69 -6.29 -20.17
CA ALA A 140 19.53 -5.24 -19.61
C ALA A 140 19.35 -5.05 -18.11
N ALA A 141 20.46 -4.82 -17.42
CA ALA A 141 20.49 -4.28 -16.07
C ALA A 141 20.24 -2.76 -16.13
N SER A 142 19.66 -2.19 -15.08
CA SER A 142 19.44 -0.75 -14.96
C SER A 142 19.09 -0.38 -13.53
N GLY A 143 19.48 0.79 -13.04
CA GLY A 143 19.04 1.32 -11.73
C GLY A 143 19.27 0.34 -10.58
N PHE A 144 20.48 -0.21 -10.50
CA PHE A 144 20.91 -1.24 -9.54
C PHE A 144 20.21 -2.60 -9.69
N CYS A 145 19.26 -2.73 -10.61
CA CYS A 145 18.46 -3.93 -10.81
C CYS A 145 19.11 -4.88 -11.81
N VAL A 146 19.21 -6.16 -11.44
CA VAL A 146 19.86 -7.20 -12.26
C VAL A 146 18.84 -8.15 -12.87
N PHE A 147 17.93 -8.70 -12.06
CA PHE A 147 16.79 -9.49 -12.54
C PHE A 147 15.51 -8.89 -11.95
N ASN A 148 14.45 -8.85 -12.75
CA ASN A 148 13.18 -8.27 -12.35
C ASN A 148 12.39 -9.27 -11.50
N SER A 149 12.71 -9.34 -10.21
CA SER A 149 12.10 -10.30 -9.27
C SER A 149 10.57 -10.21 -9.21
N VAL A 150 10.00 -9.02 -9.33
CA VAL A 150 8.55 -8.79 -9.32
C VAL A 150 7.89 -9.28 -10.61
N ALA A 151 8.47 -8.97 -11.78
CA ALA A 151 7.95 -9.45 -13.04
C ALA A 151 8.08 -10.98 -13.18
N ILE A 152 9.20 -11.56 -12.74
CA ILE A 152 9.38 -13.02 -12.69
C ILE A 152 8.33 -13.65 -11.76
N ALA A 153 8.04 -13.02 -10.61
CA ALA A 153 7.01 -13.50 -9.69
C ALA A 153 5.61 -13.50 -10.32
N ALA A 154 5.26 -12.47 -11.10
CA ALA A 154 3.99 -12.41 -11.81
C ALA A 154 3.89 -13.50 -12.89
N GLU A 155 4.92 -13.66 -13.74
CA GLU A 155 4.97 -14.73 -14.73
C GLU A 155 4.95 -16.13 -14.10
N TYR A 156 5.68 -16.32 -13.00
CA TYR A 156 5.69 -17.56 -12.25
C TYR A 156 4.30 -17.88 -11.67
N ALA A 157 3.59 -16.88 -11.13
CA ALA A 157 2.24 -17.07 -10.62
C ALA A 157 1.23 -17.39 -11.74
N LYS A 158 1.38 -16.80 -12.93
CA LYS A 158 0.58 -17.14 -14.11
C LYS A 158 0.83 -18.59 -14.54
N GLN A 159 2.09 -18.97 -14.73
CA GLN A 159 2.43 -20.27 -15.32
C GLN A 159 2.30 -21.44 -14.34
N LYS A 160 2.72 -21.27 -13.08
CA LYS A 160 2.70 -22.35 -12.08
C LYS A 160 1.37 -22.45 -11.34
N HIS A 161 0.75 -21.30 -11.02
CA HIS A 161 -0.46 -21.24 -10.19
C HIS A 161 -1.72 -20.90 -10.98
N GLY A 162 -1.62 -20.66 -12.29
CA GLY A 162 -2.77 -20.44 -13.16
C GLY A 162 -3.48 -19.11 -12.91
N LEU A 163 -2.79 -18.10 -12.38
CA LEU A 163 -3.39 -16.78 -12.22
C LEU A 163 -3.62 -16.12 -13.57
N HIS A 164 -4.77 -15.47 -13.73
CA HIS A 164 -5.16 -14.77 -14.96
C HIS A 164 -5.26 -13.25 -14.78
N ARG A 165 -5.16 -12.76 -13.54
CA ARG A 165 -5.20 -11.34 -13.19
C ARG A 165 -4.26 -11.08 -12.02
N ILE A 166 -3.30 -10.19 -12.21
CA ILE A 166 -2.30 -9.81 -11.22
C ILE A 166 -2.23 -8.29 -11.18
N LEU A 167 -2.23 -7.71 -9.98
CA LEU A 167 -1.96 -6.29 -9.76
C LEU A 167 -0.55 -6.15 -9.19
N ILE A 168 0.28 -5.34 -9.85
CA ILE A 168 1.58 -4.91 -9.33
C ILE A 168 1.43 -3.44 -8.94
N VAL A 169 1.65 -3.14 -7.65
CA VAL A 169 1.70 -1.77 -7.13
C VAL A 169 3.14 -1.43 -6.84
N ASP A 170 3.72 -0.56 -7.66
CA ASP A 170 5.07 -0.04 -7.52
C ASP A 170 5.01 1.35 -6.88
N TRP A 171 5.33 1.36 -5.58
CA TRP A 171 5.35 2.59 -4.79
C TRP A 171 6.77 3.17 -4.63
N ASP A 172 7.76 2.64 -5.34
CA ASP A 172 9.10 3.23 -5.33
C ASP A 172 9.04 4.68 -5.85
N ILE A 173 10.03 5.49 -5.49
CA ILE A 173 10.07 6.86 -5.97
C ILE A 173 10.53 6.95 -7.43
N HIS A 174 11.12 5.89 -7.99
CA HIS A 174 11.50 5.79 -9.40
C HIS A 174 10.50 4.93 -10.17
N HIS A 175 10.32 5.24 -11.45
CA HIS A 175 9.47 4.44 -12.34
C HIS A 175 10.10 3.08 -12.60
N GLY A 176 9.36 1.99 -12.37
CA GLY A 176 9.78 0.62 -12.71
C GLY A 176 9.58 0.30 -14.19
N GLN A 177 10.27 1.03 -15.08
CA GLN A 177 10.20 0.86 -16.54
C GLN A 177 10.41 -0.58 -17.00
N GLY A 178 11.22 -1.36 -16.28
CA GLY A 178 11.41 -2.78 -16.57
C GLY A 178 10.10 -3.57 -16.47
N ILE A 179 9.33 -3.36 -15.39
CA ILE A 179 8.02 -3.99 -15.21
C ILE A 179 7.04 -3.53 -16.29
N GLN A 180 6.98 -2.23 -16.56
CA GLN A 180 6.12 -1.68 -17.62
C GLN A 180 6.41 -2.35 -18.96
N TYR A 181 7.66 -2.40 -19.41
CA TYR A 181 8.01 -3.00 -20.70
C TYR A 181 7.67 -4.49 -20.81
N ILE A 182 7.79 -5.22 -19.70
CA ILE A 182 7.50 -6.66 -19.69
C ILE A 182 6.00 -6.94 -19.88
N PHE A 183 5.12 -6.09 -19.34
CA PHE A 183 3.67 -6.28 -19.36
C PHE A 183 2.91 -5.27 -20.22
N GLU A 184 3.62 -4.45 -21.01
CA GLU A 184 3.04 -3.35 -21.80
C GLU A 184 1.88 -3.81 -22.70
N ASP A 185 1.94 -5.03 -23.24
CA ASP A 185 0.91 -5.62 -24.10
C ASP A 185 0.04 -6.70 -23.42
N ASP A 186 0.22 -6.94 -22.12
CA ASP A 186 -0.41 -8.03 -21.37
C ASP A 186 -1.57 -7.56 -20.46
N PRO A 187 -2.84 -7.80 -20.85
CA PRO A 187 -3.99 -7.41 -20.03
C PRO A 187 -4.19 -8.27 -18.77
N SER A 188 -3.41 -9.34 -18.58
CA SER A 188 -3.48 -10.15 -17.36
C SER A 188 -2.73 -9.53 -16.18
N VAL A 189 -1.91 -8.48 -16.42
CA VAL A 189 -1.14 -7.79 -15.38
C VAL A 189 -1.45 -6.30 -15.42
N LEU A 190 -2.11 -5.80 -14.38
CA LEU A 190 -2.27 -4.36 -14.15
C LEU A 190 -1.04 -3.85 -13.41
N TYR A 191 -0.26 -2.98 -14.05
CA TYR A 191 0.88 -2.29 -13.45
C TYR A 191 0.49 -0.86 -13.06
N PHE A 192 0.62 -0.53 -11.78
CA PHE A 192 0.51 0.83 -11.28
C PHE A 192 1.84 1.28 -10.71
N SER A 193 2.31 2.46 -11.11
CA SER A 193 3.47 3.12 -10.52
C SER A 193 3.19 4.59 -10.28
N TRP A 194 3.46 5.06 -9.07
CA TRP A 194 3.81 6.47 -8.91
C TRP A 194 5.33 6.61 -8.93
N HIS A 195 5.82 7.81 -9.22
CA HIS A 195 7.26 8.06 -9.24
C HIS A 195 7.52 9.56 -9.37
N ARG A 196 8.66 10.03 -8.87
CA ARG A 196 9.16 11.36 -9.19
C ARG A 196 9.47 11.41 -10.68
N TYR A 197 9.02 12.48 -11.33
CA TYR A 197 9.12 12.63 -12.77
C TYR A 197 9.63 14.02 -13.17
N GLU A 198 9.13 15.07 -12.53
CA GLU A 198 9.49 16.47 -12.82
C GLU A 198 9.50 16.80 -14.32
N HIS A 199 8.46 16.34 -15.03
CA HIS A 199 8.31 16.44 -16.48
C HIS A 199 9.48 15.80 -17.26
N GLY A 200 9.87 14.59 -16.88
CA GLY A 200 10.96 13.82 -17.50
C GLY A 200 12.36 14.30 -17.13
N ARG A 201 12.51 15.16 -16.13
CA ARG A 201 13.81 15.66 -15.64
C ARG A 201 14.38 14.86 -14.48
N PHE A 202 13.64 13.88 -13.97
CA PHE A 202 14.14 12.94 -12.97
C PHE A 202 14.40 11.57 -13.60
N TRP A 203 15.44 10.89 -13.12
CA TRP A 203 15.83 9.57 -13.62
C TRP A 203 14.64 8.60 -13.48
N PRO A 204 14.31 7.79 -14.51
CA PRO A 204 15.12 7.43 -15.68
C PRO A 204 14.98 8.33 -16.92
N PHE A 205 14.36 9.52 -16.82
CA PHE A 205 14.23 10.49 -17.92
C PHE A 205 13.42 10.01 -19.14
N LEU A 206 12.47 9.10 -18.92
CA LEU A 206 11.70 8.43 -19.96
C LEU A 206 10.36 9.12 -20.22
N ARG A 207 10.00 9.36 -21.48
CA ARG A 207 8.71 9.96 -21.85
C ARG A 207 7.56 8.99 -21.56
N GLU A 208 7.82 7.70 -21.69
CA GLU A 208 6.92 6.59 -21.43
C GLU A 208 6.64 6.34 -19.94
N SER A 209 7.29 7.08 -19.03
CA SER A 209 6.92 7.13 -17.61
C SER A 209 5.78 8.12 -17.34
N ASP A 210 5.35 8.91 -18.31
CA ASP A 210 4.27 9.88 -18.11
C ASP A 210 2.87 9.22 -18.12
N ALA A 211 1.85 9.98 -17.70
CA ALA A 211 0.49 9.50 -17.49
C ALA A 211 -0.22 9.00 -18.77
N ASP A 212 0.19 9.45 -19.95
CA ASP A 212 -0.38 9.06 -21.23
C ASP A 212 0.13 7.72 -21.77
N ALA A 213 1.18 7.16 -21.17
CA ALA A 213 1.64 5.80 -21.44
C ALA A 213 0.75 4.78 -20.71
N VAL A 214 -0.30 4.33 -21.39
CA VAL A 214 -1.34 3.46 -20.82
C VAL A 214 -1.22 2.00 -21.24
N GLY A 215 -0.07 1.57 -21.74
CA GLY A 215 0.14 0.25 -22.33
C GLY A 215 -0.19 0.19 -23.84
N GLN A 216 0.02 -0.97 -24.44
CA GLN A 216 -0.02 -1.21 -25.88
C GLN A 216 -0.87 -2.44 -26.22
N GLY A 217 -1.27 -2.56 -27.49
CA GLY A 217 -1.99 -3.74 -27.97
C GLY A 217 -3.21 -4.11 -27.11
N LEU A 218 -3.21 -5.34 -26.60
CA LEU A 218 -4.27 -5.85 -25.71
C LEU A 218 -4.14 -5.32 -24.27
N GLY A 219 -2.94 -4.90 -23.85
CA GLY A 219 -2.65 -4.32 -22.53
C GLY A 219 -3.01 -2.83 -22.37
N ARG A 220 -3.62 -2.19 -23.38
CA ARG A 220 -4.07 -0.79 -23.25
C ARG A 220 -5.07 -0.63 -22.09
N GLY A 221 -4.75 0.26 -21.16
CA GLY A 221 -5.46 0.47 -19.89
C GLY A 221 -4.83 -0.26 -18.69
N PHE A 222 -3.86 -1.15 -18.90
CA PHE A 222 -3.26 -1.98 -17.85
C PHE A 222 -1.86 -1.49 -17.42
N THR A 223 -1.39 -0.38 -17.95
CA THR A 223 -0.25 0.39 -17.40
C THR A 223 -0.78 1.72 -16.88
N VAL A 224 -0.49 2.05 -15.63
CA VAL A 224 -0.98 3.25 -14.95
C VAL A 224 0.19 3.97 -14.29
N ASN A 225 0.67 5.01 -14.96
CA ASN A 225 1.75 5.86 -14.45
C ASN A 225 1.20 7.12 -13.79
N LEU A 226 1.64 7.41 -12.57
CA LEU A 226 1.32 8.61 -11.81
C LEU A 226 2.59 9.43 -11.55
N PRO A 227 2.94 10.35 -12.46
CA PRO A 227 4.18 11.11 -12.37
C PRO A 227 4.06 12.28 -11.39
N TRP A 228 4.90 12.31 -10.36
CA TRP A 228 5.04 13.46 -9.48
C TRP A 228 5.92 14.54 -10.13
N ASN A 229 5.29 15.64 -10.50
CA ASN A 229 5.95 16.76 -11.18
C ASN A 229 6.60 17.79 -10.24
N GLN A 230 6.48 17.59 -8.94
CA GLN A 230 7.19 18.34 -7.89
C GLN A 230 7.76 17.38 -6.84
N VAL A 231 8.76 17.86 -6.09
CA VAL A 231 9.30 17.18 -4.91
C VAL A 231 8.52 17.59 -3.65
N GLY A 232 8.66 16.81 -2.58
CA GLY A 232 8.04 17.14 -1.29
C GLY A 232 6.60 16.66 -1.13
N MET A 233 6.17 15.70 -1.96
CA MET A 233 4.88 15.02 -1.79
C MET A 233 4.76 14.42 -0.39
N GLY A 234 3.65 14.69 0.29
CA GLY A 234 3.35 14.24 1.64
C GLY A 234 2.23 13.20 1.70
N ASN A 235 1.88 12.78 2.93
CA ASN A 235 0.89 11.73 3.17
C ASN A 235 -0.45 11.97 2.45
N ALA A 236 -0.89 13.22 2.35
CA ALA A 236 -2.14 13.58 1.68
C ALA A 236 -2.11 13.31 0.17
N ASP A 237 -0.99 13.56 -0.49
CA ASP A 237 -0.81 13.35 -1.93
C ASP A 237 -0.87 11.87 -2.27
N TYR A 238 -0.13 11.05 -1.52
CA TYR A 238 -0.15 9.59 -1.67
C TYR A 238 -1.52 8.99 -1.36
N LEU A 239 -2.20 9.46 -0.30
CA LEU A 239 -3.55 9.00 0.04
C LEU A 239 -4.55 9.37 -1.06
N ALA A 240 -4.43 10.57 -1.65
CA ALA A 240 -5.27 10.97 -2.76
C ALA A 240 -5.03 10.14 -4.02
N ALA A 241 -3.77 9.80 -4.34
CA ALA A 241 -3.46 8.85 -5.41
C ALA A 241 -4.10 7.48 -5.17
N PHE A 242 -4.01 6.95 -3.94
CA PHE A 242 -4.66 5.71 -3.55
C PHE A 242 -6.17 5.77 -3.78
N LEU A 243 -6.83 6.77 -3.20
CA LEU A 243 -8.30 6.86 -3.18
C LEU A 243 -8.91 7.20 -4.55
N ASN A 244 -8.22 7.98 -5.38
CA ASN A 244 -8.78 8.52 -6.62
C ASN A 244 -8.28 7.83 -7.89
N VAL A 245 -7.26 6.97 -7.79
CA VAL A 245 -6.70 6.21 -8.93
C VAL A 245 -6.57 4.73 -8.58
N LEU A 246 -5.64 4.36 -7.69
CA LEU A 246 -5.26 2.95 -7.50
C LEU A 246 -6.41 2.09 -6.98
N LEU A 247 -7.10 2.51 -5.91
CA LEU A 247 -8.18 1.73 -5.32
C LEU A 247 -9.37 1.60 -6.26
N PRO A 248 -9.87 2.67 -6.92
CA PRO A 248 -10.92 2.52 -7.94
C PRO A 248 -10.57 1.48 -9.01
N LEU A 249 -9.34 1.50 -9.55
CA LEU A 249 -8.88 0.55 -10.57
C LEU A 249 -8.79 -0.88 -10.02
N ALA A 250 -8.21 -1.04 -8.83
CA ALA A 250 -8.14 -2.33 -8.16
C ALA A 250 -9.55 -2.90 -7.89
N PHE A 251 -10.53 -2.07 -7.52
CA PHE A 251 -11.88 -2.55 -7.21
C PHE A 251 -12.76 -2.78 -8.45
N GLU A 252 -12.64 -1.96 -9.51
CA GLU A 252 -13.37 -2.17 -10.77
C GLU A 252 -12.91 -3.44 -11.49
N GLY A 253 -11.62 -3.79 -11.39
CA GLY A 253 -11.05 -5.01 -11.96
C GLY A 253 -11.68 -6.33 -11.49
N GLY A 254 -12.65 -6.29 -10.57
CA GLY A 254 -13.55 -7.42 -10.31
C GLY A 254 -12.80 -8.64 -9.76
N TYR A 255 -12.14 -8.48 -8.62
CA TYR A 255 -11.74 -9.61 -7.79
C TYR A 255 -12.99 -10.12 -7.09
N HIS A 256 -13.47 -11.28 -7.52
CA HIS A 256 -14.48 -12.16 -6.89
C HIS A 256 -15.23 -11.52 -5.70
N LEU A 257 -16.55 -11.28 -5.80
CA LEU A 257 -17.37 -10.55 -4.80
C LEU A 257 -17.23 -11.05 -3.35
N GLU A 258 -16.89 -12.33 -3.15
CA GLU A 258 -16.61 -12.93 -1.84
C GLU A 258 -15.19 -12.61 -1.31
N SER A 259 -14.21 -12.50 -2.23
CA SER A 259 -12.86 -12.00 -1.95
C SER A 259 -12.83 -10.49 -1.74
N LEU A 260 -13.77 -9.71 -2.29
CA LEU A 260 -13.87 -8.26 -2.09
C LEU A 260 -14.13 -7.89 -0.63
N ALA A 261 -15.11 -8.56 0.01
CA ALA A 261 -15.40 -8.36 1.43
C ALA A 261 -14.27 -8.88 2.33
N GLN A 262 -13.65 -10.01 1.95
CA GLN A 262 -12.51 -10.57 2.67
C GLN A 262 -11.24 -9.73 2.48
N SER A 263 -10.96 -9.15 1.31
CA SER A 263 -9.81 -8.28 1.03
C SER A 263 -9.94 -6.91 1.66
N VAL A 264 -11.15 -6.34 1.78
CA VAL A 264 -11.38 -5.18 2.65
C VAL A 264 -11.11 -5.56 4.11
N CYS A 265 -11.61 -6.72 4.57
CA CYS A 265 -11.26 -7.24 5.89
C CYS A 265 -9.77 -7.64 6.03
N MET A 266 -9.05 -7.98 4.96
CA MET A 266 -7.65 -8.44 4.97
C MET A 266 -6.66 -7.29 4.79
N THR A 267 -7.00 -6.25 4.05
CA THR A 267 -6.30 -4.95 4.03
C THR A 267 -6.54 -4.24 5.35
N VAL A 268 -7.76 -4.33 5.90
CA VAL A 268 -8.04 -3.94 7.28
C VAL A 268 -7.34 -4.87 8.27
N GLN A 269 -7.20 -6.19 8.07
CA GLN A 269 -6.39 -7.08 8.95
C GLN A 269 -4.88 -6.92 8.78
N ALA A 270 -4.39 -6.53 7.60
CA ALA A 270 -2.99 -6.18 7.36
C ALA A 270 -2.67 -4.82 8.00
N LEU A 271 -3.64 -3.91 8.02
CA LEU A 271 -3.65 -2.70 8.83
C LEU A 271 -4.02 -2.94 10.31
N LEU A 272 -4.55 -4.12 10.67
CA LEU A 272 -5.01 -4.50 12.02
C LEU A 272 -4.32 -5.76 12.55
N GLY A 273 -3.05 -5.91 12.22
CA GLY A 273 -2.15 -6.61 13.11
C GLY A 273 -2.10 -5.90 14.48
N ASP A 274 -2.02 -4.57 14.39
CA ASP A 274 -1.90 -3.55 15.41
C ASP A 274 -2.68 -2.29 14.94
N PRO A 275 -3.16 -1.40 15.81
CA PRO A 275 -3.86 -0.18 15.38
C PRO A 275 -2.97 0.72 14.52
N ALA A 276 -3.43 1.13 13.34
CA ALA A 276 -2.74 2.12 12.52
C ALA A 276 -2.55 3.44 13.30
N PRO A 277 -1.37 4.08 13.22
CA PRO A 277 -1.16 5.36 13.89
C PRO A 277 -2.03 6.45 13.24
N PRO A 278 -2.58 7.40 14.02
CA PRO A 278 -3.29 8.53 13.45
C PRO A 278 -2.33 9.37 12.59
N LEU A 279 -2.76 9.75 11.39
CA LEU A 279 -2.00 10.66 10.53
C LEU A 279 -2.12 12.10 11.09
N PRO A 280 -1.00 12.75 11.47
CA PRO A 280 -1.04 14.13 11.93
C PRO A 280 -1.17 15.11 10.75
N GLY A 281 -1.93 16.20 10.93
CA GLY A 281 -2.00 17.33 9.98
C GLY A 281 -3.29 17.41 9.14
N LEU A 282 -3.40 18.48 8.35
CA LEU A 282 -4.47 18.65 7.35
C LEU A 282 -4.18 17.73 6.14
N LEU A 283 -5.16 16.92 5.75
CA LEU A 283 -5.05 16.00 4.62
C LEU A 283 -5.45 16.68 3.30
N MET A 284 -4.76 17.75 2.93
CA MET A 284 -4.96 18.41 1.64
C MET A 284 -3.79 18.09 0.70
N PRO A 285 -4.04 17.39 -0.42
CA PRO A 285 -3.02 17.22 -1.46
C PRO A 285 -2.59 18.57 -2.03
N CYS A 286 -1.34 18.67 -2.45
CA CYS A 286 -0.84 19.83 -3.17
C CYS A 286 -1.41 19.89 -4.59
N GLU A 287 -1.38 21.10 -5.19
CA GLU A 287 -1.92 21.34 -6.53
C GLU A 287 -1.25 20.45 -7.59
N SER A 288 0.07 20.28 -7.52
CA SER A 288 0.80 19.42 -8.47
C SER A 288 0.40 17.95 -8.38
N ALA A 289 0.11 17.44 -7.19
CA ALA A 289 -0.40 16.09 -7.02
C ALA A 289 -1.81 15.94 -7.61
N LEU A 290 -2.69 16.93 -7.39
CA LEU A 290 -4.03 16.94 -7.97
C LEU A 290 -4.00 16.98 -9.51
N GLU A 291 -3.14 17.81 -10.11
CA GLU A 291 -2.94 17.86 -11.56
C GLU A 291 -2.48 16.51 -12.11
N SER A 292 -1.54 15.86 -11.41
CA SER A 292 -1.03 14.54 -11.81
C SER A 292 -2.14 13.50 -11.73
N ILE A 293 -2.90 13.45 -10.62
CA ILE A 293 -4.06 12.57 -10.45
C ILE A 293 -5.11 12.79 -11.54
N GLN A 294 -5.43 14.04 -11.86
CA GLN A 294 -6.39 14.38 -12.92
C GLN A 294 -5.89 13.93 -14.30
N SER A 295 -4.61 14.12 -14.58
CA SER A 295 -3.98 13.68 -15.84
C SER A 295 -4.07 12.17 -16.01
N VAL A 296 -3.77 11.39 -14.95
CA VAL A 296 -3.91 9.93 -14.97
C VAL A 296 -5.37 9.52 -15.16
N ARG A 297 -6.29 10.13 -14.42
CA ARG A 297 -7.73 9.83 -14.56
C ARG A 297 -8.22 10.09 -15.98
N ALA A 298 -7.80 11.20 -16.60
CA ALA A 298 -8.15 11.53 -17.98
C ALA A 298 -7.58 10.51 -18.97
N ALA A 299 -6.32 10.09 -18.80
CA ALA A 299 -5.69 9.09 -19.66
C ALA A 299 -6.34 7.70 -19.53
N GLN A 300 -6.80 7.34 -18.32
CA GLN A 300 -7.37 6.02 -18.01
C GLN A 300 -8.89 5.93 -18.19
N ALA A 301 -9.63 7.04 -18.21
CA ALA A 301 -11.09 7.05 -18.35
C ALA A 301 -11.63 6.26 -19.57
N PRO A 302 -10.98 6.26 -20.76
CA PRO A 302 -11.43 5.42 -21.87
C PRO A 302 -11.41 3.91 -21.59
N HIS A 303 -10.64 3.49 -20.58
CA HIS A 303 -10.36 2.09 -20.26
C HIS A 303 -11.10 1.60 -19.00
N TRP A 304 -11.47 2.50 -18.08
CA TRP A 304 -12.02 2.17 -16.76
C TRP A 304 -13.26 2.99 -16.44
N THR A 305 -14.40 2.33 -16.25
CA THR A 305 -15.70 2.96 -15.99
C THR A 305 -15.74 3.72 -14.66
N CYS A 306 -14.98 3.28 -13.65
CA CYS A 306 -14.87 3.96 -12.36
C CYS A 306 -14.20 5.34 -12.48
N LEU A 307 -13.50 5.60 -13.58
CA LEU A 307 -12.83 6.87 -13.87
C LEU A 307 -13.59 7.76 -14.87
N GLN A 308 -14.69 7.27 -15.46
CA GLN A 308 -15.49 8.00 -16.46
C GLN A 308 -16.43 9.06 -15.85
N GLN A 309 -16.53 9.15 -14.52
CA GLN A 309 -17.35 10.18 -13.88
C GLN A 309 -16.61 11.52 -13.82
N ASP A 310 -17.24 12.56 -14.38
CA ASP A 310 -16.82 13.95 -14.22
C ASP A 310 -16.79 14.30 -12.72
N VAL A 311 -15.61 14.67 -12.22
CA VAL A 311 -15.53 15.41 -10.96
C VAL A 311 -16.08 16.81 -11.28
N PRO A 312 -17.18 17.26 -10.66
CA PRO A 312 -17.65 18.63 -10.89
C PRO A 312 -16.51 19.59 -10.56
N PRO A 313 -16.34 20.69 -11.32
CA PRO A 313 -15.30 21.67 -11.05
C PRO A 313 -15.39 22.09 -9.60
N THR A 314 -14.25 22.02 -8.91
CA THR A 314 -14.06 22.42 -7.53
C THR A 314 -14.82 23.72 -7.25
N LEU A 315 -15.59 23.74 -6.16
CA LEU A 315 -16.19 24.96 -5.64
C LEU A 315 -15.10 26.03 -5.53
N ASN A 316 -15.24 27.08 -6.34
CA ASN A 316 -14.43 28.29 -6.27
C ASN A 316 -14.28 28.72 -4.79
N PRO A 317 -13.07 28.97 -4.27
CA PRO A 317 -12.88 29.46 -2.90
C PRO A 317 -13.41 30.89 -2.67
N SER A 318 -14.01 31.53 -3.67
CA SER A 318 -14.30 32.97 -3.71
C SER A 318 -15.71 33.37 -3.29
N THR A 319 -16.44 32.54 -2.54
CA THR A 319 -17.68 32.98 -1.84
C THR A 319 -17.60 32.76 -0.33
N CYS A 320 -16.56 33.29 0.30
CA CYS A 320 -16.60 33.67 1.72
C CYS A 320 -16.27 35.16 1.80
N SER A 321 -17.27 35.99 2.11
CA SER A 321 -17.08 37.41 2.36
C SER A 321 -16.09 37.64 3.52
N PRO A 322 -15.24 38.68 3.47
CA PRO A 322 -14.22 38.91 4.47
C PRO A 322 -14.82 39.68 5.64
N GLU A 323 -15.06 39.02 6.77
CA GLU A 323 -15.13 39.71 8.06
C GLU A 323 -13.92 39.29 8.90
N GLY A 324 -13.16 40.31 9.27
CA GLY A 324 -11.75 40.19 9.62
C GLY A 324 -11.49 39.46 10.92
N ARG A 325 -10.39 38.71 10.91
CA ARG A 325 -9.41 38.67 12.00
C ARG A 325 -8.09 38.13 11.44
N SER A 326 -7.09 39.00 11.44
CA SER A 326 -5.71 38.71 11.06
C SER A 326 -5.12 37.65 11.99
N LEU A 327 -4.64 36.54 11.44
CA LEU A 327 -3.78 35.59 12.18
C LEU A 327 -2.32 36.10 12.13
N PRO A 328 -1.54 35.99 13.22
CA PRO A 328 -0.16 36.45 13.22
C PRO A 328 0.73 35.56 12.33
N LEU A 329 1.59 36.20 11.54
CA LEU A 329 2.72 35.56 10.86
C LEU A 329 3.66 34.93 11.90
N LEU A 330 3.84 33.61 11.83
CA LEU A 330 4.93 32.92 12.53
C LEU A 330 6.15 32.83 11.61
N PRO A 331 7.37 33.05 12.12
CA PRO A 331 8.59 33.02 11.32
C PRO A 331 9.16 31.61 11.18
N GLY A 332 9.71 31.32 9.99
CA GLY A 332 10.70 30.26 9.77
C GLY A 332 10.16 28.83 9.72
N GLY A 333 10.11 28.24 8.52
CA GLY A 333 9.86 26.81 8.36
C GLY A 333 10.98 25.97 9.00
N PRO A 334 10.66 24.85 9.66
CA PRO A 334 11.69 23.94 10.14
C PRO A 334 12.27 23.16 8.97
N THR A 335 13.59 23.12 8.91
CA THR A 335 14.34 22.09 8.18
C THR A 335 13.95 20.73 8.75
N HIS A 336 13.40 19.85 7.92
CA HIS A 336 12.99 18.51 8.34
C HIS A 336 14.20 17.60 8.53
N ASP A 337 14.71 17.54 9.77
CA ASP A 337 15.57 16.46 10.23
C ASP A 337 14.74 15.18 10.46
N ALA A 338 15.31 14.03 10.10
CA ALA A 338 14.73 12.68 10.19
C ALA A 338 14.39 12.18 11.62
N ALA A 339 14.37 13.06 12.62
CA ALA A 339 14.28 12.71 14.04
C ALA A 339 12.83 12.64 14.61
N VAL A 340 11.80 12.91 13.82
CA VAL A 340 10.42 13.08 14.35
C VAL A 340 9.65 11.77 14.56
N LEU A 341 10.14 10.63 14.08
CA LEU A 341 9.46 9.33 14.27
C LEU A 341 9.77 8.64 15.61
N SER A 342 10.80 9.07 16.35
CA SER A 342 11.27 8.34 17.54
C SER A 342 10.31 8.36 18.75
N PRO A 343 9.67 9.48 19.15
CA PRO A 343 8.98 9.52 20.44
C PRO A 343 7.57 8.89 20.45
N LEU A 344 6.98 8.58 19.30
CA LEU A 344 5.64 7.96 19.22
C LEU A 344 5.67 6.42 19.33
N LEU A 345 6.85 5.81 19.25
CA LEU A 345 7.02 4.35 19.15
C LEU A 345 7.70 3.72 20.38
N ASP A 346 8.30 4.53 21.26
CA ASP A 346 9.13 4.06 22.38
C ASP A 346 8.34 3.48 23.58
N GLU A 347 7.01 3.56 23.62
CA GLU A 347 6.21 3.13 24.80
C GLU A 347 5.39 1.84 24.64
N LYS A 348 5.38 1.17 23.48
CA LYS A 348 4.46 0.05 23.27
C LYS A 348 5.19 -1.30 23.31
N ASP A 349 4.92 -2.08 24.36
CA ASP A 349 5.35 -3.46 24.46
C ASP A 349 4.58 -4.31 23.44
N TRP A 350 5.29 -4.79 22.42
CA TRP A 350 4.74 -5.56 21.30
C TRP A 350 4.77 -7.08 21.53
N SER A 351 5.08 -7.52 22.75
CA SER A 351 5.31 -8.93 23.09
C SER A 351 4.06 -9.80 23.22
N THR A 352 2.87 -9.20 23.38
CA THR A 352 1.57 -9.92 23.43
C THR A 352 0.60 -9.39 22.39
N PRO A 353 0.02 -10.26 21.52
CA PRO A 353 -1.02 -9.81 20.60
C PRO A 353 -2.26 -9.39 21.41
N PRO A 354 -2.77 -8.17 21.25
CA PRO A 354 -3.98 -7.76 21.94
C PRO A 354 -5.17 -8.62 21.49
N VAL A 355 -6.13 -8.85 22.40
CA VAL A 355 -7.43 -9.40 22.02
C VAL A 355 -8.07 -8.45 21.02
N ARG A 356 -8.47 -8.91 19.83
CA ARG A 356 -8.76 -7.98 18.72
C ARG A 356 -10.19 -7.47 18.70
N THR A 357 -11.15 -8.33 19.06
CA THR A 357 -12.56 -7.97 19.01
C THR A 357 -13.30 -8.57 20.19
N ALA A 358 -14.08 -7.74 20.90
CA ALA A 358 -15.05 -8.20 21.88
C ALA A 358 -16.45 -8.27 21.22
N VAL A 359 -17.16 -9.39 21.41
CA VAL A 359 -18.53 -9.56 20.92
C VAL A 359 -19.48 -9.62 22.11
N VAL A 360 -20.50 -8.75 22.06
CA VAL A 360 -21.60 -8.73 23.03
C VAL A 360 -22.91 -9.03 22.31
N LEU A 361 -23.56 -10.11 22.70
CA LEU A 361 -24.89 -10.48 22.22
C LEU A 361 -25.91 -10.11 23.29
N THR A 362 -26.85 -9.22 22.97
CA THR A 362 -27.94 -8.82 23.89
C THR A 362 -29.14 -9.79 23.85
N VAL A 363 -29.00 -10.93 23.16
CA VAL A 363 -30.06 -11.94 23.02
C VAL A 363 -29.66 -13.19 23.82
N PRO A 364 -30.40 -13.56 24.87
CA PRO A 364 -30.10 -14.76 25.67
C PRO A 364 -30.14 -16.03 24.81
N GLY A 365 -29.08 -16.85 24.87
CA GLY A 365 -29.04 -18.20 24.28
C GLY A 365 -28.54 -18.30 22.82
N ALA A 366 -28.01 -17.22 22.23
CA ALA A 366 -27.35 -17.29 20.93
C ALA A 366 -25.90 -17.79 21.07
N ALA A 367 -25.58 -18.94 20.48
CA ALA A 367 -24.21 -19.46 20.40
C ALA A 367 -23.60 -19.14 19.02
N LEU A 368 -22.50 -18.41 19.00
CA LEU A 368 -21.70 -18.14 17.80
C LEU A 368 -20.38 -18.90 17.89
N ALA A 369 -20.00 -19.59 16.82
CA ALA A 369 -18.65 -20.13 16.67
C ALA A 369 -17.71 -18.95 16.38
N LEU A 370 -16.93 -18.54 17.39
CA LEU A 370 -16.04 -17.39 17.29
C LEU A 370 -14.59 -17.83 17.08
N PRO A 371 -13.81 -17.10 16.26
CA PRO A 371 -12.37 -17.30 16.14
C PRO A 371 -11.64 -17.14 17.48
N SER A 372 -10.45 -17.74 17.62
CA SER A 372 -9.68 -17.77 18.87
C SER A 372 -9.21 -16.40 19.37
N ASP A 373 -9.24 -15.37 18.53
CA ASP A 373 -8.87 -13.99 18.83
C ASP A 373 -10.06 -13.08 19.20
N VAL A 374 -11.26 -13.67 19.34
CA VAL A 374 -12.49 -12.96 19.70
C VAL A 374 -12.99 -13.40 21.09
N LEU A 375 -13.21 -12.43 21.99
CA LEU A 375 -13.81 -12.70 23.29
C LEU A 375 -15.34 -12.62 23.22
N HIS A 376 -16.01 -13.64 23.74
CA HIS A 376 -17.47 -13.62 23.97
C HIS A 376 -17.78 -13.17 25.38
N GLN A 377 -18.71 -12.22 25.55
CA GLN A 377 -19.13 -11.72 26.86
C GLN A 377 -20.64 -11.91 27.05
N GLU A 378 -21.03 -12.67 28.07
CA GLU A 378 -22.42 -12.77 28.52
C GLU A 378 -22.77 -11.64 29.52
N GLU A 379 -24.02 -11.20 29.50
CA GLU A 379 -24.56 -10.06 30.28
C GLU A 379 -24.37 -10.22 31.81
N SER A 380 -23.20 -9.87 32.34
CA SER A 380 -23.05 -9.00 33.52
C SER A 380 -21.58 -8.71 33.78
N ALA A 381 -21.28 -7.43 34.02
CA ALA A 381 -19.96 -6.83 34.27
C ALA A 381 -19.09 -6.56 33.03
N LEU A 382 -19.06 -5.28 32.63
CA LEU A 382 -17.89 -4.66 32.02
C LEU A 382 -16.70 -4.87 32.97
N ARG A 383 -15.86 -5.88 32.73
CA ARG A 383 -14.58 -5.99 33.43
C ARG A 383 -13.64 -4.94 32.85
N GLU A 384 -12.95 -4.19 33.71
CA GLU A 384 -11.88 -3.24 33.30
C GLU A 384 -10.82 -3.92 32.40
N GLU A 385 -10.65 -5.24 32.53
CA GLU A 385 -9.82 -6.09 31.66
C GLU A 385 -10.23 -6.02 30.17
N THR A 386 -11.52 -5.89 29.84
CA THR A 386 -12.00 -5.80 28.45
C THR A 386 -11.69 -4.44 27.81
N GLU A 387 -11.69 -3.37 28.61
CA GLU A 387 -11.35 -2.01 28.15
C GLU A 387 -9.85 -1.83 27.88
N ALA A 388 -8.99 -2.62 28.53
CA ALA A 388 -7.54 -2.57 28.34
C ALA A 388 -7.02 -3.46 27.20
N LEU A 389 -7.76 -4.52 26.84
CA LEU A 389 -7.28 -5.57 25.94
C LEU A 389 -7.91 -5.56 24.54
N ALA A 390 -9.12 -5.02 24.36
CA ALA A 390 -9.85 -5.05 23.09
C ALA A 390 -9.61 -3.79 22.23
N SER A 391 -9.26 -3.97 20.95
CA SER A 391 -9.07 -2.85 19.99
C SER A 391 -10.34 -2.47 19.24
N SER A 392 -11.34 -3.36 19.16
CA SER A 392 -12.62 -3.16 18.49
C SER A 392 -13.74 -3.99 19.14
N GLY A 393 -15.01 -3.72 18.81
CA GLY A 393 -16.13 -4.50 19.34
C GLY A 393 -17.37 -4.49 18.45
N ILE A 394 -18.19 -5.54 18.59
CA ILE A 394 -19.47 -5.70 17.89
C ILE A 394 -20.56 -5.95 18.94
N ALA A 395 -21.66 -5.19 18.84
CA ALA A 395 -22.85 -5.37 19.64
C ALA A 395 -24.06 -5.65 18.74
N ALA A 396 -24.76 -6.76 18.98
CA ALA A 396 -26.03 -7.04 18.34
C ALA A 396 -27.16 -6.51 19.22
N THR A 397 -28.05 -5.69 18.67
CA THR A 397 -29.12 -5.02 19.43
C THR A 397 -30.48 -5.16 18.72
N PRO A 398 -31.60 -5.18 19.46
CA PRO A 398 -32.92 -5.12 18.85
C PRO A 398 -33.11 -3.79 18.10
N VAL A 399 -33.77 -3.84 16.93
CA VAL A 399 -34.01 -2.66 16.07
C VAL A 399 -34.64 -1.49 16.83
N LEU A 400 -35.57 -1.77 17.76
CA LEU A 400 -36.25 -0.75 18.55
C LEU A 400 -35.33 0.00 19.52
N ALA A 401 -34.17 -0.57 19.88
CA ALA A 401 -33.18 0.02 20.77
C ALA A 401 -31.94 0.57 20.04
N ALA A 402 -31.88 0.43 18.71
CA ALA A 402 -30.68 0.75 17.94
C ALA A 402 -30.30 2.24 18.03
N VAL A 403 -31.29 3.14 18.00
CA VAL A 403 -31.06 4.60 18.09
C VAL A 403 -30.55 4.99 19.48
N ASP A 404 -31.20 4.50 20.54
CA ASP A 404 -30.82 4.82 21.92
C ASP A 404 -29.42 4.27 22.27
N ILE A 405 -29.11 3.04 21.84
CA ILE A 405 -27.80 2.43 22.06
C ILE A 405 -26.71 3.17 21.28
N LEU A 406 -27.01 3.62 20.06
CA LEU A 406 -26.09 4.42 19.26
C LEU A 406 -25.82 5.78 19.93
N ASP A 407 -26.84 6.46 20.46
CA ASP A 407 -26.67 7.72 21.19
C ASP A 407 -25.77 7.54 22.43
N VAL A 408 -26.01 6.48 23.21
CA VAL A 408 -25.17 6.14 24.37
C VAL A 408 -23.72 5.85 23.93
N ALA A 409 -23.52 5.10 22.85
CA ALA A 409 -22.19 4.80 22.33
C ALA A 409 -21.43 6.06 21.89
N ILE A 410 -22.09 6.96 21.16
CA ILE A 410 -21.52 8.24 20.71
C ILE A 410 -21.12 9.10 21.90
N ARG A 411 -22.04 9.31 22.86
CA ARG A 411 -21.76 10.13 24.05
C ARG A 411 -20.65 9.55 24.90
N ARG A 412 -20.64 8.22 25.08
CA ARG A 412 -19.61 7.54 25.84
C ARG A 412 -18.25 7.67 25.16
N GLY A 413 -18.17 7.54 23.83
CA GLY A 413 -16.96 7.75 23.04
C GLY A 413 -16.40 9.17 23.23
N LEU A 414 -17.22 10.19 23.06
CA LEU A 414 -16.82 11.60 23.26
C LEU A 414 -16.37 11.88 24.70
N SER A 415 -17.04 11.30 25.70
CA SER A 415 -16.69 11.49 27.12
C SER A 415 -15.38 10.80 27.51
N ARG A 416 -14.97 9.75 26.79
CA ARG A 416 -13.80 8.91 27.08
C ARG A 416 -12.57 9.23 26.25
N ARG A 417 -12.42 10.49 25.79
CA ARG A 417 -11.26 11.07 25.06
C ARG A 417 -11.27 10.93 23.53
N ALA A 418 -12.33 10.43 22.89
CA ALA A 418 -12.42 10.53 21.43
C ALA A 418 -12.55 12.01 21.03
N GLN A 419 -11.54 12.55 20.34
CA GLN A 419 -11.57 13.93 19.86
C GLN A 419 -12.59 14.12 18.72
N ARG A 420 -12.77 13.07 17.90
CA ARG A 420 -13.72 13.01 16.78
C ARG A 420 -14.28 11.59 16.65
N LEU A 421 -15.48 11.47 16.10
CA LEU A 421 -16.15 10.20 15.79
C LEU A 421 -16.61 10.18 14.32
N LEU A 422 -16.34 9.07 13.63
CA LEU A 422 -16.95 8.76 12.34
C LEU A 422 -18.08 7.75 12.58
N CYS A 423 -19.31 8.14 12.26
CA CYS A 423 -20.48 7.29 12.35
C CYS A 423 -20.89 6.86 10.93
N VAL A 424 -20.80 5.56 10.63
CA VAL A 424 -21.23 5.01 9.34
C VAL A 424 -22.51 4.21 9.54
N ALA A 425 -23.60 4.64 8.90
CA ALA A 425 -24.89 3.98 8.91
C ALA A 425 -25.17 3.33 7.55
N LEU A 426 -25.56 2.05 7.57
CA LEU A 426 -26.02 1.29 6.40
C LEU A 426 -27.54 1.11 6.50
N GLY A 427 -28.29 1.69 5.57
CA GLY A 427 -29.76 1.70 5.57
C GLY A 427 -30.38 2.96 6.18
N GLN A 428 -31.68 2.92 6.45
CA GLN A 428 -32.40 4.07 7.02
C GLN A 428 -32.18 4.15 8.53
N LEU A 429 -31.17 4.92 8.95
CA LEU A 429 -30.93 5.25 10.35
C LEU A 429 -30.80 6.76 10.52
N ASP A 430 -31.70 7.35 11.31
CA ASP A 430 -31.70 8.79 11.55
C ASP A 430 -30.63 9.15 12.58
N ARG A 431 -29.94 10.28 12.34
CA ARG A 431 -29.02 10.87 13.31
C ARG A 431 -29.83 11.34 14.54
N PRO A 432 -29.40 11.05 15.78
CA PRO A 432 -30.01 11.63 16.98
C PRO A 432 -30.03 13.16 16.89
N LEU A 433 -31.22 13.76 17.07
CA LEU A 433 -31.50 15.17 16.78
C LEU A 433 -30.75 16.17 17.69
N ASP A 434 -30.31 15.72 18.86
CA ASP A 434 -29.69 16.54 19.90
C ASP A 434 -28.15 16.46 19.92
N LEU A 435 -27.55 15.74 18.98
CA LEU A 435 -26.11 15.76 18.76
C LEU A 435 -25.72 17.06 18.04
N ALA A 436 -25.02 17.94 18.75
CA ALA A 436 -24.53 19.22 18.22
C ALA A 436 -23.70 19.02 16.94
N ASP A 437 -23.89 19.90 15.95
CA ASP A 437 -23.01 19.98 14.77
C ASP A 437 -21.77 20.83 15.12
N ASP A 438 -20.96 20.30 16.02
CA ASP A 438 -19.77 20.97 16.57
C ASP A 438 -18.47 20.56 15.88
N GLY A 439 -18.58 19.87 14.73
CA GLY A 439 -17.45 19.38 13.93
C GLY A 439 -16.73 18.17 14.51
N ARG A 440 -17.20 17.59 15.62
CA ARG A 440 -16.60 16.38 16.22
C ARG A 440 -17.18 15.07 15.69
N ILE A 441 -18.33 15.11 15.02
CA ILE A 441 -19.00 13.92 14.50
C ILE A 441 -19.17 14.06 13.00
N LEU A 442 -18.56 13.15 12.24
CA LEU A 442 -18.83 12.99 10.81
C LEU A 442 -19.85 11.85 10.64
N TRP A 443 -20.98 12.13 10.01
CA TRP A 443 -22.04 11.16 9.75
C TRP A 443 -22.04 10.76 8.28
N LEU A 444 -21.88 9.47 8.00
CA LEU A 444 -21.97 8.88 6.66
C LEU A 444 -23.16 7.94 6.61
N ASN A 445 -24.17 8.26 5.79
CA ASN A 445 -25.36 7.43 5.60
C ASN A 445 -25.36 6.81 4.19
N ILE A 446 -25.43 5.49 4.10
CA ILE A 446 -25.39 4.74 2.84
C ILE A 446 -26.72 3.99 2.66
N GLY A 447 -27.43 4.25 1.56
CA GLY A 447 -28.71 3.60 1.25
C GLY A 447 -29.94 4.21 1.94
N GLY A 448 -29.77 5.26 2.74
CA GLY A 448 -30.86 6.07 3.29
C GLY A 448 -31.42 7.10 2.30
N LYS A 449 -32.49 7.80 2.70
CA LYS A 449 -32.98 9.00 1.98
C LYS A 449 -31.91 10.08 1.91
N GLU A 450 -31.93 10.85 0.83
CA GLU A 450 -31.09 12.03 0.66
C GLU A 450 -31.25 12.99 1.85
N ALA A 451 -30.13 13.52 2.35
CA ALA A 451 -30.16 14.44 3.48
C ALA A 451 -30.98 15.68 3.12
N THR A 452 -31.91 16.06 4.00
CA THR A 452 -32.79 17.24 3.80
C THR A 452 -32.03 18.57 3.91
N ALA A 453 -30.80 18.56 4.42
CA ALA A 453 -29.93 19.73 4.54
C ALA A 453 -28.46 19.34 4.28
N TRP A 454 -27.75 20.19 3.55
CA TRP A 454 -26.33 20.00 3.25
C TRP A 454 -25.51 20.45 4.47
N SER A 455 -24.74 19.55 5.08
CA SER A 455 -23.75 19.86 6.12
C SER A 455 -22.43 19.24 5.72
N THR A 456 -21.32 19.96 5.94
CA THR A 456 -19.95 19.45 5.72
C THR A 456 -19.66 18.19 6.56
N PHE A 457 -20.43 17.95 7.61
CA PHE A 457 -20.30 16.83 8.53
C PHE A 457 -21.38 15.76 8.37
N HIS A 458 -22.19 15.85 7.30
CA HIS A 458 -23.20 14.84 6.96
C HIS A 458 -23.14 14.51 5.47
N VAL A 459 -22.67 13.31 5.16
CA VAL A 459 -22.62 12.76 3.80
C VAL A 459 -23.72 11.70 3.68
N SER A 460 -24.60 11.84 2.69
CA SER A 460 -25.62 10.84 2.37
C SER A 460 -25.41 10.32 0.95
N MET A 461 -25.28 9.01 0.81
CA MET A 461 -25.13 8.32 -0.47
C MET A 461 -26.36 7.43 -0.70
N PRO A 462 -27.37 7.90 -1.43
CA PRO A 462 -28.50 7.05 -1.81
C PRO A 462 -27.99 5.96 -2.76
N LEU A 463 -28.26 4.69 -2.44
CA LEU A 463 -27.97 3.60 -3.37
C LEU A 463 -29.05 3.56 -4.46
N PRO A 464 -28.68 3.32 -5.74
CA PRO A 464 -29.67 3.09 -6.79
C PRO A 464 -30.55 1.91 -6.36
N ARG A 465 -31.87 2.07 -6.46
CA ARG A 465 -32.77 0.92 -6.29
C ARG A 465 -32.42 -0.08 -7.39
N GLY A 466 -32.00 -1.28 -7.00
CA GLY A 466 -31.63 -2.33 -7.96
C GLY A 466 -32.72 -2.51 -9.01
N SER A 467 -32.32 -2.47 -10.28
CA SER A 467 -33.14 -2.86 -11.43
C SER A 467 -33.20 -4.36 -11.58
#